data_AF-A0A3B6KL14-F1
#
_entry.id   AF-A0A3B6KL14-F1
#
_cell.length_a   1.000
_cell.length_b   1.000
_cell.length_c   1.000
_cell.angle_alpha   90.00
_cell.angle_beta   90.00
_cell.angle_gamma   90.00
#
_symmetry.space_group_name_H-M   'P 1'
#
loop_
_entity.id
_entity.type
_entity.pdbx_description
1 polymer ?
#
loop_
_entity_poly.entity_id
_entity_poly.type
_entity_poly.pdbx_seq_one_letter_code
_entity_poly.pdbx_strand_id
1 'polypeptide(L)'
;MDIWHHILSLLPLADAARAGCVSQTFRSSWRSHPNLTLSMETLRLDGDTCREDKLARVFTKRVNRIMRKHSGGVKTFNLSYNYLRSFLDTSYLNRWLEIAVTTGIEEVKLSMPLGRTAVRYKFPCPVLSNGSGNSIRHLHLSRCAFHPTVGLRCLTRLFLLEVHITRDELGHLLSNSLAMEELCLNSCHKIIRLKISCLLHRFSCLSVFHCKSLEVIENRAPNLCFVRIDGAVEKLPVGDLLQMKRLHMLDYYESDLVHDARSKLPFIMPNLETLNLSSAGEIGGLFPIL
;
A
#
# COMPACT_ATOMS: atom_id res chain seq x y z
N MET A 1 -7.87 -16.90 26.33
CA MET A 1 -8.28 -17.12 24.94
C MET A 1 -8.65 -18.57 24.78
N ASP A 2 -9.80 -18.87 24.19
CA ASP A 2 -10.24 -20.23 23.86
C ASP A 2 -9.53 -20.70 22.58
N ILE A 3 -9.07 -21.95 22.55
CA ILE A 3 -8.30 -22.57 21.43
C ILE A 3 -9.05 -22.39 20.11
N TRP A 4 -10.38 -22.45 20.13
CA TRP A 4 -11.22 -22.25 18.94
C TRP A 4 -11.14 -20.85 18.36
N HIS A 5 -11.06 -19.82 19.21
CA HIS A 5 -10.90 -18.44 18.73
C HIS A 5 -9.54 -18.26 18.05
N HIS A 6 -8.49 -18.90 18.58
CA HIS A 6 -7.19 -18.87 17.94
C HIS A 6 -7.22 -19.57 16.57
N ILE A 7 -7.71 -20.81 16.51
CA ILE A 7 -7.81 -21.56 15.24
C ILE A 7 -8.62 -20.78 14.20
N LEU A 8 -9.80 -20.26 14.57
CA LEU A 8 -10.67 -19.51 13.66
C LEU A 8 -10.04 -18.20 13.19
N SER A 9 -9.18 -17.56 14.00
CA SER A 9 -8.48 -16.32 13.61
C SER A 9 -7.38 -16.52 12.56
N LEU A 10 -6.92 -17.76 12.39
CA LEU A 10 -5.93 -18.15 11.39
C LEU A 10 -6.56 -18.54 10.05
N LEU A 11 -7.88 -18.77 10.02
CA LEU A 11 -8.58 -19.14 8.80
C LEU A 11 -8.84 -17.90 7.91
N PRO A 12 -8.95 -18.08 6.58
CA PRO A 12 -9.49 -17.05 5.71
C PRO A 12 -10.88 -16.60 6.18
N LEU A 13 -11.21 -15.31 6.00
CA LEU A 13 -12.46 -14.72 6.49
C LEU A 13 -13.72 -15.49 6.03
N ALA A 14 -13.71 -16.00 4.79
CA ALA A 14 -14.80 -16.80 4.22
C ALA A 14 -14.93 -18.18 4.88
N ASP A 15 -13.84 -18.77 5.35
CA ASP A 15 -13.80 -20.08 5.99
C ASP A 15 -14.25 -19.98 7.44
N ALA A 16 -13.76 -18.95 8.15
CA ALA A 16 -14.28 -18.57 9.46
C ALA A 16 -15.79 -18.25 9.41
N ALA A 17 -16.27 -17.62 8.33
CA ALA A 17 -17.71 -17.35 8.15
C ALA A 17 -18.52 -18.65 8.04
N ARG A 18 -18.02 -19.67 7.32
CA ARG A 18 -18.67 -20.98 7.19
C ARG A 18 -18.73 -21.69 8.54
N ALA A 19 -17.65 -21.68 9.31
CA ALA A 19 -17.66 -22.19 10.68
C ALA A 19 -18.66 -21.42 11.57
N GLY A 20 -18.81 -20.10 11.37
CA GLY A 20 -19.82 -19.29 12.07
C GLY A 20 -21.28 -19.67 11.78
N CYS A 21 -21.55 -20.51 10.78
CA CYS A 21 -22.88 -21.07 10.53
C CYS A 21 -23.21 -22.25 11.44
N VAL A 22 -22.20 -22.97 11.97
CA VAL A 22 -22.43 -24.22 12.71
C VAL A 22 -22.66 -24.03 14.21
N SER A 23 -22.19 -22.92 14.79
CA SER A 23 -22.33 -22.66 16.23
C SER A 23 -22.34 -21.16 16.54
N GLN A 24 -23.03 -20.78 17.62
CA GLN A 24 -23.04 -19.41 18.11
C GLN A 24 -21.65 -18.96 18.60
N THR A 25 -20.86 -19.87 19.17
CA THR A 25 -19.48 -19.59 19.57
C THR A 25 -18.63 -19.21 18.37
N PHE A 26 -18.62 -20.03 17.33
CA PHE A 26 -17.86 -19.75 16.10
C PHE A 26 -18.37 -18.50 15.38
N ARG A 27 -19.67 -18.23 15.46
CA ARG A 27 -20.24 -16.99 14.94
C ARG A 27 -19.69 -15.77 15.68
N SER A 28 -19.54 -15.84 17.00
CA SER A 28 -18.94 -14.77 17.80
C SER A 28 -17.47 -14.58 17.44
N SER A 29 -16.69 -15.68 17.30
CA SER A 29 -15.29 -15.63 16.88
C SER A 29 -15.13 -15.01 15.49
N TRP A 30 -16.02 -15.32 14.54
CA TRP A 30 -16.03 -14.71 13.21
C TRP A 30 -16.35 -13.21 13.26
N ARG A 31 -17.27 -12.78 14.13
CA ARG A 31 -17.58 -11.35 14.32
C ARG A 31 -16.43 -10.58 14.97
N SER A 32 -15.48 -11.25 15.62
CA SER A 32 -14.28 -10.66 16.20
C SER A 32 -13.01 -11.01 15.43
N HIS A 33 -13.14 -11.37 14.15
CA HIS A 33 -12.01 -11.85 13.35
C HIS A 33 -10.96 -10.75 13.13
N PRO A 34 -9.69 -10.95 13.50
CA PRO A 34 -8.68 -9.87 13.48
C PRO A 34 -8.27 -9.46 12.06
N ASN A 35 -8.47 -10.33 11.07
CA ASN A 35 -8.07 -10.08 9.69
C ASN A 35 -9.30 -9.91 8.80
N LEU A 36 -9.49 -8.71 8.26
CA LEU A 36 -10.61 -8.37 7.39
C LEU A 36 -10.11 -8.12 5.97
N THR A 37 -10.04 -9.18 5.17
CA THR A 37 -9.78 -9.08 3.72
C THR A 37 -11.09 -9.10 2.96
N LEU A 38 -11.39 -8.01 2.26
CA LEU A 38 -12.65 -7.71 1.60
C LEU A 38 -12.36 -7.37 0.13
N SER A 39 -12.55 -8.35 -0.74
CA SER A 39 -12.31 -8.32 -2.18
C SER A 39 -13.40 -9.11 -2.89
N MET A 40 -13.47 -9.04 -4.23
CA MET A 40 -14.43 -9.86 -4.98
C MET A 40 -14.23 -11.35 -4.72
N GLU A 41 -12.98 -11.82 -4.75
CA GLU A 41 -12.60 -13.21 -4.53
C GLU A 41 -12.97 -13.70 -3.12
N THR A 42 -12.60 -12.94 -2.08
CA THR A 42 -12.93 -13.31 -0.69
C THR A 42 -14.42 -13.33 -0.41
N LEU A 43 -15.19 -12.54 -1.17
CA LEU A 43 -16.65 -12.53 -1.10
C LEU A 43 -17.31 -13.47 -2.11
N ARG A 44 -16.56 -14.26 -2.88
CA ARG A 44 -17.06 -15.20 -3.90
C ARG A 44 -18.00 -14.52 -4.89
N LEU A 45 -17.53 -13.40 -5.44
CA LEU A 45 -18.18 -12.63 -6.50
C LEU A 45 -17.41 -12.74 -7.83
N ASP A 46 -16.32 -13.51 -7.83
CA ASP A 46 -15.57 -13.92 -9.00
C ASP A 46 -16.38 -14.94 -9.83
N GLY A 47 -16.39 -14.79 -11.15
CA GLY A 47 -17.11 -15.67 -12.07
C GLY A 47 -18.60 -15.38 -12.25
N ASP A 48 -19.17 -14.37 -11.59
CA ASP A 48 -20.55 -13.94 -11.82
C ASP A 48 -20.65 -13.14 -13.14
N THR A 49 -21.48 -13.60 -14.08
CA THR A 49 -21.70 -12.95 -15.39
C THR A 49 -22.58 -11.69 -15.31
N CYS A 50 -22.99 -11.29 -14.10
CA CYS A 50 -23.77 -10.09 -13.87
C CYS A 50 -23.04 -8.81 -14.31
N ARG A 51 -23.84 -7.79 -14.64
CA ARG A 51 -23.33 -6.43 -14.88
C ARG A 51 -22.59 -5.90 -13.64
N GLU A 52 -21.52 -5.15 -13.91
CA GLU A 52 -20.59 -4.61 -12.92
C GLU A 52 -21.27 -3.77 -11.83
N ASP A 53 -22.29 -2.99 -12.19
CA ASP A 53 -23.09 -2.18 -11.27
C ASP A 53 -23.85 -3.04 -10.24
N LYS A 54 -24.39 -4.17 -10.69
CA LYS A 54 -25.06 -5.15 -9.82
C LYS A 54 -24.05 -5.79 -8.87
N LEU A 55 -22.88 -6.19 -9.36
CA LEU A 55 -21.82 -6.77 -8.53
C LEU A 55 -21.31 -5.79 -7.49
N ALA A 56 -21.04 -4.55 -7.87
CA ALA A 56 -20.65 -3.48 -6.95
C ALA A 56 -21.67 -3.25 -5.83
N ARG A 57 -22.97 -3.27 -6.16
CA ARG A 57 -24.04 -3.15 -5.16
C ARG A 57 -24.10 -4.36 -4.23
N VAL A 58 -23.92 -5.57 -4.75
CA VAL A 58 -23.88 -6.80 -3.94
C VAL A 58 -22.66 -6.77 -3.02
N PHE A 59 -21.49 -6.43 -3.54
CA PHE A 59 -20.25 -6.24 -2.79
C PHE A 59 -20.46 -5.25 -1.64
N THR A 60 -20.92 -4.04 -1.94
CA THR A 60 -21.15 -2.98 -0.95
C THR A 60 -22.11 -3.44 0.14
N LYS A 61 -23.20 -4.13 -0.21
CA LYS A 61 -24.15 -4.68 0.77
C LYS A 61 -23.52 -5.77 1.65
N ARG A 62 -22.72 -6.68 1.08
CA ARG A 62 -22.03 -7.74 1.82
C ARG A 62 -21.00 -7.15 2.78
N VAL A 63 -20.11 -6.28 2.29
CA VAL A 63 -19.13 -5.58 3.12
C VAL A 63 -19.82 -4.82 4.25
N ASN A 64 -20.83 -4.01 3.94
CA ASN A 64 -21.54 -3.25 4.95
C ASN A 64 -22.16 -4.14 6.04
N ARG A 65 -22.71 -5.31 5.66
CA ARG A 65 -23.25 -6.28 6.62
C ARG A 65 -22.16 -6.90 7.48
N ILE A 66 -20.99 -7.19 6.92
CA ILE A 66 -19.82 -7.71 7.67
C ILE A 66 -19.37 -6.64 8.67
N MET A 67 -19.10 -5.43 8.20
CA MET A 67 -18.62 -4.33 9.03
C MET A 67 -19.59 -3.99 10.17
N ARG A 68 -20.90 -3.89 9.91
CA ARG A 68 -21.90 -3.60 10.95
C ARG A 68 -22.04 -4.70 12.01
N LYS A 69 -21.65 -5.94 11.69
CA LYS A 69 -21.70 -7.07 12.64
C LYS A 69 -20.35 -7.34 13.29
N HIS A 70 -19.31 -6.64 12.86
CA HIS A 70 -17.98 -6.76 13.45
C HIS A 70 -18.00 -6.15 14.86
N SER A 71 -17.36 -6.83 15.80
CA SER A 71 -17.40 -6.48 17.22
C SER A 71 -16.06 -6.70 17.95
N GLY A 72 -15.02 -7.13 17.24
CA GLY A 72 -13.68 -7.31 17.78
C GLY A 72 -12.72 -6.21 17.34
N GLY A 73 -11.48 -6.28 17.85
CA GLY A 73 -10.38 -5.47 17.34
C GLY A 73 -9.90 -6.02 16.00
N VAL A 74 -9.55 -5.13 15.08
CA VAL A 74 -9.02 -5.48 13.76
C VAL A 74 -7.52 -5.25 13.76
N LYS A 75 -6.77 -6.29 13.40
CA LYS A 75 -5.32 -6.28 13.27
C LYS A 75 -4.88 -5.93 11.85
N THR A 76 -5.56 -6.50 10.84
CA THR A 76 -5.31 -6.22 9.43
C THR A 76 -6.62 -5.92 8.71
N PHE A 77 -6.64 -4.80 7.97
CA PHE A 77 -7.77 -4.42 7.15
C PHE A 77 -7.31 -4.27 5.70
N ASN A 78 -7.92 -5.03 4.80
CA ASN A 78 -7.66 -4.96 3.38
C ASN A 78 -8.97 -4.86 2.62
N LEU A 79 -9.20 -3.72 1.96
CA LEU A 79 -10.34 -3.50 1.10
C LEU A 79 -9.88 -3.28 -0.34
N SER A 80 -10.28 -4.16 -1.25
CA SER A 80 -10.06 -4.02 -2.68
C SER A 80 -11.40 -3.85 -3.39
N TYR A 81 -11.68 -2.62 -3.83
CA TYR A 81 -12.85 -2.29 -4.61
C TYR A 81 -12.44 -2.04 -6.07
N ASN A 82 -12.66 -3.04 -6.93
CA ASN A 82 -12.15 -3.06 -8.31
C ASN A 82 -13.27 -2.87 -9.36
N TYR A 83 -14.34 -2.14 -9.03
CA TYR A 83 -15.42 -1.82 -9.96
C TYR A 83 -15.18 -0.45 -10.61
N LEU A 84 -14.62 -0.46 -11.83
CA LEU A 84 -14.25 0.69 -12.66
C LEU A 84 -15.42 1.63 -13.01
N ARG A 85 -16.60 1.06 -13.28
CA ARG A 85 -17.77 1.84 -13.76
C ARG A 85 -18.80 2.13 -12.68
N SER A 86 -18.61 1.63 -11.46
CA SER A 86 -19.59 1.76 -10.39
C SER A 86 -19.15 2.72 -9.29
N PHE A 87 -20.07 3.59 -8.88
CA PHE A 87 -19.84 4.54 -7.80
C PHE A 87 -19.92 3.85 -6.44
N LEU A 88 -18.85 3.92 -5.65
CA LEU A 88 -18.90 3.64 -4.23
C LEU A 88 -19.23 4.93 -3.48
N ASP A 89 -20.32 4.92 -2.71
CA ASP A 89 -20.61 6.01 -1.78
C ASP A 89 -19.56 6.03 -0.68
N THR A 90 -18.80 7.13 -0.64
CA THR A 90 -17.68 7.36 0.28
C THR A 90 -18.13 7.37 1.74
N SER A 91 -19.42 7.60 2.03
CA SER A 91 -19.96 7.51 3.38
C SER A 91 -19.87 6.09 3.95
N TYR A 92 -20.04 5.05 3.11
CA TYR A 92 -19.85 3.67 3.54
C TYR A 92 -18.39 3.41 3.84
N LEU A 93 -17.48 3.90 2.99
CA LEU A 93 -16.05 3.70 3.15
C LEU A 93 -15.53 4.34 4.44
N ASN A 94 -15.95 5.58 4.74
CA ASN A 94 -15.61 6.25 6.00
C ASN A 94 -16.09 5.44 7.20
N ARG A 95 -17.35 4.98 7.21
CA ARG A 95 -17.89 4.14 8.29
C ARG A 95 -17.11 2.82 8.43
N TRP A 96 -16.72 2.20 7.32
CA TRP A 96 -15.93 0.96 7.37
C TRP A 96 -14.54 1.20 7.96
N LEU A 97 -13.89 2.31 7.60
CA LEU A 97 -12.60 2.69 8.19
C LEU A 97 -12.73 3.03 9.67
N GLU A 98 -13.79 3.70 10.10
CA GLU A 98 -14.07 3.97 11.53
C GLU A 98 -14.24 2.67 12.34
N ILE A 99 -14.85 1.65 11.76
CA ILE A 99 -15.01 0.34 12.40
C ILE A 99 -13.69 -0.44 12.40
N ALA A 100 -12.92 -0.38 11.32
CA ALA A 100 -11.70 -1.18 11.16
C ALA A 100 -10.50 -0.58 11.89
N VAL A 101 -10.28 0.73 11.77
CA VAL A 101 -9.10 1.42 12.31
C VAL A 101 -9.30 1.64 13.80
N THR A 102 -9.00 0.60 14.56
CA THR A 102 -9.11 0.53 16.02
C THR A 102 -7.72 0.45 16.65
N THR A 103 -7.64 0.58 17.98
CA THR A 103 -6.38 0.41 18.70
C THR A 103 -5.80 -0.99 18.46
N GLY A 104 -4.54 -1.06 18.03
CA GLY A 104 -3.86 -2.32 17.72
C GLY A 104 -3.89 -2.75 16.26
N ILE A 105 -4.51 -1.96 15.36
CA ILE A 105 -4.39 -2.21 13.92
C ILE A 105 -2.95 -2.04 13.45
N GLU A 106 -2.44 -3.02 12.73
CA GLU A 106 -1.06 -3.06 12.25
C GLU A 106 -0.98 -2.80 10.74
N GLU A 107 -2.01 -3.16 9.98
CA GLU A 107 -2.01 -3.06 8.52
C GLU A 107 -3.33 -2.51 7.98
N VAL A 108 -3.23 -1.50 7.12
CA VAL A 108 -4.35 -0.90 6.40
C VAL A 108 -4.01 -0.88 4.91
N LYS A 109 -4.79 -1.63 4.12
CA LYS A 109 -4.72 -1.67 2.67
C LYS A 109 -6.05 -1.20 2.09
N LEU A 110 -6.01 -0.13 1.31
CA LEU A 110 -7.17 0.42 0.62
C LEU A 110 -6.86 0.53 -0.87
N SER A 111 -7.56 -0.27 -1.66
CA SER A 111 -7.45 -0.27 -3.12
C SER A 111 -8.73 0.17 -3.79
N MET A 112 -8.67 1.35 -4.41
CA MET A 112 -9.77 1.97 -5.14
C MET A 112 -9.65 1.69 -6.65
N PRO A 113 -10.74 1.72 -7.42
CA PRO A 113 -10.74 1.32 -8.83
C PRO A 113 -10.17 2.43 -9.71
N LEU A 114 -9.68 2.11 -10.92
CA LEU A 114 -9.35 3.14 -11.91
C LEU A 114 -10.64 3.83 -12.39
N GLY A 115 -10.71 5.16 -12.33
CA GLY A 115 -11.86 5.90 -12.86
C GLY A 115 -12.07 7.30 -12.26
N ARG A 116 -13.03 8.06 -12.82
CA ARG A 116 -13.32 9.48 -12.46
C ARG A 116 -13.67 9.70 -10.97
N THR A 117 -14.00 8.64 -10.24
CA THR A 117 -14.42 8.69 -8.83
C THR A 117 -13.24 8.54 -7.85
N ALA A 118 -12.14 7.92 -8.25
CA ALA A 118 -11.07 7.52 -7.35
C ALA A 118 -10.29 8.73 -6.78
N VAL A 119 -9.90 9.67 -7.64
CA VAL A 119 -9.20 10.90 -7.24
C VAL A 119 -10.05 11.81 -6.33
N ARG A 120 -11.37 11.60 -6.26
CA ARG A 120 -12.28 12.41 -5.41
C ARG A 120 -12.33 11.95 -3.96
N TYR A 121 -11.99 10.70 -3.67
CA TYR A 121 -12.08 10.19 -2.31
C TYR A 121 -10.94 10.75 -1.45
N LYS A 122 -11.30 11.43 -0.36
CA LYS A 122 -10.35 11.91 0.65
C LYS A 122 -10.32 10.90 1.80
N PHE A 123 -9.16 10.28 2.01
CA PHE A 123 -8.95 9.38 3.12
C PHE A 123 -9.14 10.12 4.45
N PRO A 124 -9.97 9.61 5.37
CA PRO A 124 -10.29 10.28 6.63
C PRO A 124 -9.14 10.13 7.62
N CYS A 125 -8.07 10.89 7.46
CA CYS A 125 -6.87 10.84 8.31
C CYS A 125 -7.12 10.92 9.82
N PRO A 126 -8.18 11.59 10.34
CA PRO A 126 -8.52 11.53 11.75
C PRO A 126 -8.69 10.11 12.31
N VAL A 127 -9.11 9.12 11.50
CA VAL A 127 -9.23 7.72 11.96
C VAL A 127 -7.89 7.13 12.40
N LEU A 128 -6.77 7.66 11.89
CA LEU A 128 -5.43 7.21 12.26
C LEU A 128 -4.97 7.77 13.63
N SER A 129 -5.68 8.75 14.18
CA SER A 129 -5.28 9.52 15.35
C SER A 129 -5.73 8.90 16.68
N ASN A 130 -6.70 7.96 16.66
CA ASN A 130 -7.33 7.37 17.84
C ASN A 130 -6.50 6.23 18.47
N GLY A 131 -5.23 6.47 18.76
CA GLY A 131 -4.30 5.49 19.35
C GLY A 131 -3.76 4.44 18.37
N SER A 132 -4.33 4.32 17.17
CA SER A 132 -3.85 3.46 16.08
C SER A 132 -2.55 3.95 15.43
N GLY A 133 -2.23 5.25 15.50
CA GLY A 133 -1.03 5.81 14.90
C GLY A 133 0.29 5.23 15.42
N ASN A 134 0.25 4.59 16.60
CA ASN A 134 1.39 3.90 17.21
C ASN A 134 1.39 2.38 16.98
N SER A 135 0.41 1.81 16.27
CA SER A 135 0.39 0.38 15.95
C SER A 135 0.53 0.09 14.46
N ILE A 136 0.14 1.03 13.59
CA ILE A 136 0.20 0.85 12.14
C ILE A 136 1.66 0.71 11.70
N ARG A 137 1.97 -0.45 11.11
CA ARG A 137 3.26 -0.80 10.52
C ARG A 137 3.22 -0.74 9.00
N HIS A 138 2.08 -1.06 8.39
CA HIS A 138 1.94 -1.06 6.94
C HIS A 138 0.71 -0.27 6.51
N LEU A 139 0.93 0.76 5.69
CA LEU A 139 -0.11 1.52 5.04
C LEU A 139 0.03 1.40 3.52
N HIS A 140 -0.95 0.79 2.87
CA HIS A 140 -1.06 0.73 1.42
C HIS A 140 -2.33 1.48 1.00
N LEU A 141 -2.16 2.57 0.26
CA LEU A 141 -3.26 3.33 -0.29
C LEU A 141 -3.12 3.39 -1.80
N SER A 142 -4.22 3.17 -2.52
CA SER A 142 -4.27 3.45 -3.95
C SER A 142 -5.46 4.29 -4.37
N ARG A 143 -5.19 5.22 -5.29
CA ARG A 143 -6.15 6.09 -5.97
C ARG A 143 -7.08 6.83 -5.02
N CYS A 144 -6.50 7.55 -4.06
CA CYS A 144 -7.21 8.44 -3.14
C CYS A 144 -6.39 9.70 -2.84
N ALA A 145 -7.01 10.71 -2.23
CA ALA A 145 -6.31 11.82 -1.61
C ALA A 145 -5.97 11.49 -0.16
N PHE A 146 -4.71 11.64 0.22
CA PHE A 146 -4.20 11.30 1.55
C PHE A 146 -3.42 12.49 2.10
N HIS A 147 -3.97 13.10 3.16
CA HIS A 147 -3.47 14.32 3.78
C HIS A 147 -3.21 14.05 5.27
N PRO A 148 -2.14 13.32 5.62
CA PRO A 148 -1.88 12.87 6.97
C PRO A 148 -1.76 14.06 7.93
N THR A 149 -2.65 14.12 8.91
CA THR A 149 -2.66 15.14 9.97
C THR A 149 -1.88 14.70 11.21
N VAL A 150 -1.46 13.44 11.27
CA VAL A 150 -0.76 12.84 12.42
C VAL A 150 0.47 12.05 11.98
N GLY A 151 1.45 11.94 12.87
CA GLY A 151 2.62 11.10 12.67
C GLY A 151 2.31 9.62 12.93
N LEU A 152 2.80 8.72 12.08
CA LEU A 152 2.66 7.26 12.22
C LEU A 152 3.99 6.65 12.72
N ARG A 153 4.22 6.67 14.04
CA ARG A 153 5.54 6.39 14.63
C ARG A 153 6.08 4.98 14.36
N CYS A 154 5.19 4.01 14.22
CA CYS A 154 5.55 2.60 14.01
C CYS A 154 5.48 2.17 12.54
N LEU A 155 5.24 3.11 11.63
CA LEU A 155 5.13 2.82 10.19
C LEU A 155 6.47 2.32 9.66
N THR A 156 6.49 1.09 9.17
CA THR A 156 7.65 0.44 8.55
C THR A 156 7.52 0.38 7.03
N ARG A 157 6.29 0.28 6.50
CA ARG A 157 6.03 0.17 5.07
C ARG A 157 4.96 1.15 4.62
N LEU A 158 5.27 1.97 3.62
CA LEU A 158 4.35 2.93 3.03
C LEU A 158 4.26 2.75 1.53
N PHE A 159 3.08 2.36 1.04
CA PHE A 159 2.82 2.05 -0.36
C PHE A 159 1.73 3.00 -0.87
N LEU A 160 2.10 3.89 -1.78
CA LEU A 160 1.22 4.92 -2.31
C LEU A 160 1.14 4.78 -3.84
N LEU A 161 0.00 4.34 -4.35
CA LEU A 161 -0.26 4.13 -5.77
C LEU A 161 -1.29 5.13 -6.28
N GLU A 162 -0.92 6.04 -7.18
CA GLU A 162 -1.81 7.09 -7.71
C GLU A 162 -2.46 7.91 -6.58
N VAL A 163 -1.74 8.11 -5.47
CA VAL A 163 -2.23 8.85 -4.30
C VAL A 163 -1.90 10.32 -4.44
N HIS A 164 -2.89 11.16 -4.13
CA HIS A 164 -2.71 12.60 -4.04
C HIS A 164 -2.26 12.96 -2.62
N ILE A 165 -0.95 13.13 -2.47
CA ILE A 165 -0.24 13.63 -1.28
C ILE A 165 0.78 14.69 -1.72
N THR A 166 0.96 15.75 -0.94
CA THR A 166 1.96 16.79 -1.23
C THR A 166 3.35 16.40 -0.72
N ARG A 167 4.39 17.11 -1.21
CA ARG A 167 5.77 16.95 -0.71
C ARG A 167 5.85 17.11 0.81
N ASP A 168 5.25 18.17 1.34
CA ASP A 168 5.42 18.54 2.76
C ASP A 168 4.70 17.54 3.66
N GLU A 169 3.53 17.05 3.25
CA GLU A 169 2.80 16.00 3.94
C GLU A 169 3.58 14.67 3.98
N LEU A 170 4.19 14.27 2.87
CA LEU A 170 5.04 13.08 2.84
C LEU A 170 6.30 13.27 3.71
N GLY A 171 6.95 14.43 3.63
CA GLY A 171 8.10 14.75 4.46
C GLY A 171 7.79 14.74 5.96
N HIS A 172 6.62 15.27 6.34
CA HIS A 172 6.13 15.20 7.71
C HIS A 172 5.85 13.75 8.14
N LEU A 173 5.27 12.93 7.27
CA LEU A 173 5.03 11.52 7.57
C LEU A 173 6.34 10.75 7.79
N LEU A 174 7.32 10.92 6.89
CA LEU A 174 8.61 10.26 6.97
C LEU A 174 9.42 10.70 8.20
N SER A 175 9.44 11.99 8.53
CA SER A 175 10.15 12.51 9.71
C SER A 175 9.58 12.00 11.04
N ASN A 176 8.29 11.67 11.08
CA ASN A 176 7.64 11.08 12.25
C ASN A 176 7.71 9.53 12.29
N SER A 177 8.19 8.88 11.23
CA SER A 177 8.17 7.42 11.08
C SER A 177 9.58 6.83 11.12
N LEU A 178 10.25 6.90 12.26
CA LEU A 178 11.65 6.47 12.40
C LEU A 178 11.86 4.95 12.20
N ALA A 179 10.78 4.16 12.27
CA ALA A 179 10.80 2.73 12.00
C ALA A 179 10.69 2.38 10.49
N MET A 180 10.63 3.38 9.59
CA MET A 180 10.46 3.16 8.15
C MET A 180 11.54 2.25 7.57
N GLU A 181 11.12 1.23 6.84
CA GLU A 181 11.95 0.23 6.17
C GLU A 181 11.78 0.31 4.65
N GLU A 182 10.54 0.48 4.18
CA GLU A 182 10.19 0.44 2.76
C GLU A 182 9.22 1.55 2.36
N LEU A 183 9.58 2.29 1.29
CA LEU A 183 8.74 3.29 0.66
C LEU A 183 8.50 2.93 -0.80
N CYS A 184 7.25 2.80 -1.19
CA CYS A 184 6.83 2.60 -2.57
C CYS A 184 5.93 3.77 -3.01
N LEU A 185 6.38 4.51 -4.02
CA LEU A 185 5.64 5.59 -4.68
C LEU A 185 5.39 5.19 -6.12
N ASN A 186 4.14 5.11 -6.52
CA ASN A 186 3.77 4.86 -7.91
C ASN A 186 2.79 5.94 -8.36
N SER A 187 3.07 6.60 -9.49
CA SER A 187 2.17 7.59 -10.10
C SER A 187 1.76 8.74 -9.15
N CYS A 188 2.65 9.14 -8.24
CA CYS A 188 2.43 10.22 -7.27
C CYS A 188 2.90 11.58 -7.81
N HIS A 189 2.10 12.20 -8.68
CA HIS A 189 2.52 13.36 -9.49
C HIS A 189 2.67 14.69 -8.72
N LYS A 190 2.27 14.78 -7.46
CA LYS A 190 2.41 16.01 -6.66
C LYS A 190 3.76 16.14 -5.96
N ILE A 191 4.60 15.10 -6.03
CA ILE A 191 5.90 15.07 -5.38
C ILE A 191 6.95 15.48 -6.41
N ILE A 192 7.50 16.68 -6.27
CA ILE A 192 8.54 17.20 -7.17
C ILE A 192 9.94 16.85 -6.69
N ARG A 193 10.14 16.81 -5.36
CA ARG A 193 11.41 16.38 -4.74
C ARG A 193 11.10 15.52 -3.52
N LEU A 194 11.79 14.41 -3.39
CA LEU A 194 11.70 13.48 -2.28
C LEU A 194 12.94 13.63 -1.40
N LYS A 195 12.76 13.91 -0.10
CA LYS A 195 13.85 14.00 0.87
C LYS A 195 13.75 12.88 1.88
N ILE A 196 14.78 12.05 1.94
CA ILE A 196 14.88 10.92 2.87
C ILE A 196 15.90 11.32 3.94
N SER A 197 15.44 11.38 5.20
CA SER A 197 16.23 11.86 6.33
C SER A 197 17.31 10.86 6.77
N CYS A 198 18.42 11.35 7.31
CA CYS A 198 19.47 10.53 7.93
C CYS A 198 19.02 9.82 9.20
N LEU A 199 17.89 10.23 9.79
CA LEU A 199 17.30 9.60 10.98
C LEU A 199 16.65 8.24 10.65
N LEU A 200 16.43 7.93 9.36
CA LEU A 200 15.79 6.69 8.93
C LEU A 200 16.80 5.53 8.85
N HIS A 201 17.30 5.08 10.00
CA HIS A 201 18.32 4.03 10.08
C HIS A 201 17.84 2.65 9.60
N ARG A 202 16.54 2.39 9.54
CA ARG A 202 16.00 1.10 9.06
C ARG A 202 15.62 1.11 7.59
N PHE A 203 15.67 2.29 6.96
CA PHE A 203 15.22 2.47 5.60
C PHE A 203 16.16 1.75 4.63
N SER A 204 15.63 0.74 3.97
CA SER A 204 16.41 -0.23 3.19
C SER A 204 15.91 -0.38 1.76
N CYS A 205 14.64 -0.07 1.49
CA CYS A 205 14.00 -0.27 0.20
C CYS A 205 13.25 0.99 -0.26
N LEU A 206 13.58 1.48 -1.45
CA LEU A 206 12.86 2.55 -2.13
C LEU A 206 12.40 2.08 -3.50
N SER A 207 11.12 2.23 -3.79
CA SER A 207 10.53 1.97 -5.10
C SER A 207 9.82 3.21 -5.60
N VAL A 208 10.18 3.70 -6.78
CA VAL A 208 9.58 4.89 -7.40
C VAL A 208 9.24 4.58 -8.85
N PHE A 209 7.97 4.60 -9.20
CA PHE A 209 7.51 4.31 -10.55
C PHE A 209 6.52 5.37 -11.05
N HIS A 210 6.60 5.72 -12.32
CA HIS A 210 5.66 6.59 -13.02
C HIS A 210 5.43 7.95 -12.36
N CYS A 211 6.35 8.42 -11.51
CA CYS A 211 6.27 9.71 -10.83
C CYS A 211 6.83 10.81 -11.74
N LYS A 212 6.11 11.14 -12.82
CA LYS A 212 6.58 12.03 -13.90
C LYS A 212 7.08 13.42 -13.46
N SER A 213 6.55 13.95 -12.35
CA SER A 213 6.92 15.27 -11.84
C SER A 213 8.07 15.24 -10.84
N LEU A 214 8.53 14.05 -10.45
CA LEU A 214 9.62 13.90 -9.49
C LEU A 214 10.96 14.12 -10.21
N GLU A 215 11.65 15.19 -9.83
CA GLU A 215 12.93 15.59 -10.42
C GLU A 215 14.13 15.10 -9.60
N VAL A 216 14.04 15.13 -8.28
CA VAL A 216 15.18 14.84 -7.39
C VAL A 216 14.75 13.95 -6.22
N ILE A 217 15.56 12.93 -5.95
CA ILE A 217 15.49 12.12 -4.73
C ILE A 217 16.76 12.40 -3.93
N GLU A 218 16.65 13.11 -2.81
CA GLU A 218 17.77 13.34 -1.88
C GLU A 218 17.76 12.22 -0.82
N ASN A 219 18.72 11.30 -0.90
CA ASN A 219 18.87 10.25 0.11
C ASN A 219 19.96 10.59 1.12
N ARG A 220 19.60 10.65 2.40
CA ARG A 220 20.56 10.71 3.52
C ARG A 220 20.44 9.51 4.46
N ALA A 221 19.56 8.55 4.18
CA ALA A 221 19.44 7.36 5.02
C ALA A 221 20.68 6.47 4.86
N PRO A 222 21.25 5.97 5.97
CA PRO A 222 22.54 5.27 5.94
C PRO A 222 22.46 3.85 5.38
N ASN A 223 21.29 3.20 5.41
CA ASN A 223 21.15 1.76 5.14
C ASN A 223 20.30 1.43 3.90
N LEU A 224 20.14 2.39 2.99
CA LEU A 224 19.41 2.16 1.73
C LEU A 224 20.19 1.17 0.85
N CYS A 225 19.69 -0.07 0.74
CA CYS A 225 20.39 -1.15 0.07
C CYS A 225 19.71 -1.62 -1.23
N PHE A 226 18.42 -1.30 -1.41
CA PHE A 226 17.65 -1.66 -2.59
C PHE A 226 16.87 -0.47 -3.16
N VAL A 227 17.10 -0.17 -4.43
CA VAL A 227 16.30 0.80 -5.19
C VAL A 227 15.66 0.15 -6.41
N ARG A 228 14.39 0.49 -6.63
CA ARG A 228 13.66 0.22 -7.87
C ARG A 228 13.15 1.53 -8.45
N ILE A 229 13.50 1.84 -9.70
CA ILE A 229 13.10 3.12 -10.32
C ILE A 229 12.77 2.97 -11.80
N ASP A 230 11.89 3.83 -12.33
CA ASP A 230 11.68 3.96 -13.77
C ASP A 230 12.52 5.08 -14.42
N GLY A 231 13.05 4.80 -15.60
CA GLY A 231 13.80 5.76 -16.42
C GLY A 231 15.32 5.79 -16.17
N ALA A 232 15.95 6.90 -16.53
CA ALA A 232 17.40 7.04 -16.63
C ALA A 232 18.13 7.11 -15.28
N VAL A 233 19.45 6.90 -15.33
CA VAL A 233 20.40 6.97 -14.20
C VAL A 233 20.30 8.31 -13.44
N GLU A 234 19.91 9.39 -14.11
CA GLU A 234 19.77 10.73 -13.51
C GLU A 234 18.68 10.81 -12.43
N LYS A 235 17.71 9.90 -12.45
CA LYS A 235 16.64 9.85 -11.44
C LYS A 235 17.05 9.13 -10.16
N LEU A 236 18.24 8.53 -10.13
CA LEU A 236 18.73 7.82 -8.95
C LEU A 236 18.84 8.76 -7.74
N PRO A 237 18.74 8.22 -6.51
CA PRO A 237 18.91 9.02 -5.32
C PRO A 237 20.27 9.72 -5.27
N VAL A 238 20.29 11.03 -5.08
CA VAL A 238 21.49 11.81 -4.82
C VAL A 238 21.83 11.67 -3.33
N GLY A 239 23.05 11.21 -3.03
CA GLY A 239 23.52 10.99 -1.67
C GLY A 239 24.65 9.97 -1.58
N ASP A 240 24.94 9.50 -0.36
CA ASP A 240 25.83 8.36 -0.17
C ASP A 240 25.09 7.07 -0.57
N LEU A 241 25.61 6.40 -1.59
CA LEU A 241 25.08 5.15 -2.13
C LEU A 241 26.06 3.98 -1.97
N LEU A 242 27.09 4.13 -1.12
CA LEU A 242 28.08 3.08 -0.89
C LEU A 242 27.45 1.80 -0.30
N GLN A 243 26.31 1.90 0.38
CA GLN A 243 25.59 0.75 0.93
C GLN A 243 24.61 0.09 -0.05
N MET A 244 24.49 0.62 -1.28
CA MET A 244 23.60 0.06 -2.29
C MET A 244 24.14 -1.26 -2.83
N LYS A 245 23.33 -2.31 -2.69
CA LYS A 245 23.64 -3.65 -3.18
C LYS A 245 22.78 -4.07 -4.36
N ARG A 246 21.54 -3.57 -4.42
CA ARG A 246 20.55 -4.00 -5.42
C ARG A 246 19.93 -2.81 -6.10
N LEU A 247 19.93 -2.84 -7.43
CA LEU A 247 19.30 -1.82 -8.27
C LEU A 247 18.44 -2.50 -9.32
N HIS A 248 17.19 -2.08 -9.42
CA HIS A 248 16.29 -2.44 -10.51
C HIS A 248 15.86 -1.18 -11.25
N MET A 249 16.12 -1.14 -12.56
CA MET A 249 15.71 -0.05 -13.43
C MET A 249 14.77 -0.56 -14.50
N LEU A 250 13.65 0.14 -14.69
CA LEU A 250 12.67 -0.11 -15.73
C LEU A 250 12.72 1.02 -16.76
N ASP A 251 13.04 0.69 -18.01
CA ASP A 251 12.89 1.61 -19.13
C ASP A 251 11.62 1.31 -19.92
N TYR A 252 10.77 2.32 -20.07
CA TYR A 252 9.54 2.23 -20.87
C TYR A 252 9.66 2.90 -22.23
N TYR A 253 10.76 3.61 -22.51
CA TYR A 253 10.87 4.52 -23.64
C TYR A 253 12.10 4.25 -24.52
N GLU A 254 12.68 3.05 -24.43
CA GLU A 254 13.83 2.60 -25.24
C GLU A 254 14.94 3.65 -25.32
N SER A 255 15.71 3.78 -24.24
CA SER A 255 16.94 4.55 -24.23
C SER A 255 18.14 3.64 -24.01
N ASP A 256 19.33 4.19 -24.25
CA ASP A 256 20.66 3.63 -23.97
C ASP A 256 20.89 3.28 -22.48
N LEU A 257 19.85 2.95 -21.71
CA LEU A 257 19.87 2.62 -20.29
C LEU A 257 20.99 1.63 -19.96
N VAL A 258 21.22 0.62 -20.80
CA VAL A 258 22.31 -0.35 -20.59
C VAL A 258 23.68 0.32 -20.71
N HIS A 259 23.89 1.16 -21.72
CA HIS A 259 25.15 1.87 -21.93
C HIS A 259 25.40 2.93 -20.84
N ASP A 260 24.36 3.69 -20.48
CA ASP A 260 24.38 4.67 -19.41
C ASP A 260 24.61 4.03 -18.04
N ALA A 261 23.94 2.90 -17.77
CA ALA A 261 24.14 2.13 -16.56
C ALA A 261 25.58 1.62 -16.46
N ARG A 262 26.11 1.04 -17.56
CA ARG A 262 27.49 0.52 -17.59
C ARG A 262 28.54 1.60 -17.39
N SER A 263 28.35 2.78 -17.96
CA SER A 263 29.32 3.86 -17.87
C SER A 263 29.24 4.64 -16.56
N LYS A 264 28.05 4.84 -15.98
CA LYS A 264 27.85 5.72 -14.81
C LYS A 264 27.76 4.96 -13.49
N LEU A 265 27.13 3.78 -13.44
CA LEU A 265 26.87 3.08 -12.17
C LEU A 265 28.13 2.65 -11.41
N PRO A 266 29.24 2.20 -12.03
CA PRO A 266 30.44 1.84 -11.28
C PRO A 266 31.01 3.00 -10.44
N PHE A 267 30.80 4.24 -10.89
CA PHE A 267 31.23 5.44 -10.17
C PHE A 267 30.22 5.88 -9.10
N ILE A 268 28.93 5.64 -9.32
CA ILE A 268 27.84 6.07 -8.43
C ILE A 268 27.57 5.04 -7.31
N MET A 269 27.66 3.74 -7.62
CA MET A 269 27.36 2.61 -6.74
C MET A 269 28.43 1.52 -6.87
N PRO A 270 29.65 1.74 -6.34
CA PRO A 270 30.75 0.80 -6.52
C PRO A 270 30.52 -0.57 -5.87
N ASN A 271 29.61 -0.67 -4.88
CA ASN A 271 29.32 -1.91 -4.14
C ASN A 271 28.07 -2.65 -4.65
N LEU A 272 27.61 -2.35 -5.86
CA LEU A 272 26.41 -2.97 -6.43
C LEU A 272 26.63 -4.47 -6.71
N GLU A 273 25.86 -5.33 -6.05
CA GLU A 273 25.92 -6.79 -6.19
C GLU A 273 24.93 -7.33 -7.23
N THR A 274 23.79 -6.67 -7.40
CA THR A 274 22.74 -7.09 -8.34
C THR A 274 22.18 -5.89 -9.10
N LEU A 275 22.27 -5.96 -10.43
CA LEU A 275 21.66 -5.01 -11.34
C LEU A 275 20.63 -5.74 -12.21
N ASN A 276 19.37 -5.30 -12.13
CA ASN A 276 18.33 -5.74 -13.05
C ASN A 276 17.94 -4.55 -13.95
N LEU A 277 18.03 -4.74 -15.26
CA LEU A 277 17.62 -3.78 -16.27
C LEU A 277 16.52 -4.43 -17.10
N SER A 278 15.36 -3.82 -17.12
CA SER A 278 14.21 -4.31 -17.90
C SER A 278 13.74 -3.20 -18.84
N SER A 279 13.67 -3.49 -20.13
CA SER A 279 13.09 -2.62 -21.16
C SER A 279 11.71 -3.14 -21.55
N ALA A 280 10.72 -2.27 -21.70
CA ALA A 280 9.37 -2.63 -22.14
C ALA A 280 9.32 -3.25 -23.55
N GLY A 281 10.44 -3.26 -24.29
CA GLY A 281 10.60 -4.01 -25.54
C GLY A 281 10.61 -5.53 -25.39
N GLU A 282 10.79 -6.05 -24.17
CA GLU A 282 10.70 -7.49 -23.89
C GLU A 282 9.68 -7.74 -22.77
N ILE A 283 8.71 -8.63 -23.06
CA ILE A 283 7.66 -9.15 -22.17
C ILE A 283 6.36 -8.33 -22.18
N GLY A 284 5.55 -8.59 -23.21
CA GLY A 284 4.13 -8.76 -22.99
C GLY A 284 3.91 -9.94 -22.05
N GLY A 285 3.35 -9.69 -20.86
CA GLY A 285 3.04 -10.75 -19.91
C GLY A 285 3.01 -10.26 -18.47
N LEU A 286 1.81 -10.28 -17.90
CA LEU A 286 1.49 -10.22 -16.48
C LEU A 286 2.61 -10.69 -15.54
N PHE A 287 2.92 -9.90 -14.50
CA PHE A 287 3.45 -10.45 -13.25
C PHE A 287 2.61 -9.99 -12.05
N PRO A 288 2.38 -10.89 -11.08
CA PRO A 288 1.44 -10.70 -9.99
C PRO A 288 2.01 -9.82 -8.90
N ILE A 289 1.09 -9.14 -8.21
CA ILE A 289 1.30 -8.52 -6.92
C ILE A 289 1.49 -9.66 -5.91
N LEU A 290 2.63 -9.70 -5.22
CA LEU A 290 2.70 -10.31 -3.88
C LEU A 290 2.22 -9.30 -2.85
#